data_AF-R8BEY0-F1
#
_entry.id   AF-R8BEY0-F1
#
_cell.length_a   1.000
_cell.length_b   1.000
_cell.length_c   1.000
_cell.angle_alpha   90.00
_cell.angle_beta   90.00
_cell.angle_gamma   90.00
#
_symmetry.space_group_name_H-M   'P 1'
#
loop_
_entity.id
_entity.type
_entity.pdbx_description
1 polymer ?
#
loop_
_entity_poly.entity_id
_entity_poly.type
_entity_poly.pdbx_seq_one_letter_code
_entity_poly.pdbx_strand_id
1 'polypeptide(L)'
;MYYTRGPKEKQLLVNLASTTDKKVHARKRRIISHAMSEAALRSYEPVIIKKIELFCRGIADFETFGGEYKNMSRWFSYLTYDIMGTLTFNQSYDMLTKNDHHFIQPLIDSYQHCQVILGTEPKIEQYGLAPLLFLNIMSDNKRFRKYVDDQVTTRINLEKAGKGSNDIFKLLLDYKDKETGDSMGFKELSDEAVVLIIAGKLSACGVV
;
A
#
# COMPACT_ATOMS: atom_id res chain seq x y z
N MET A 1 19.16 -2.66 24.87
CA MET A 1 18.70 -3.78 24.01
C MET A 1 17.16 -3.76 23.98
N TYR A 2 16.54 -2.68 23.46
CA TYR A 2 15.10 -2.38 23.64
C TYR A 2 14.30 -2.25 22.34
N TYR A 3 14.92 -2.46 21.17
CA TYR A 3 14.30 -2.29 19.85
C TYR A 3 14.29 -3.58 19.00
N THR A 4 14.26 -4.74 19.64
CA THR A 4 14.06 -6.02 18.94
C THR A 4 12.59 -6.39 19.03
N ARG A 5 11.86 -6.29 17.91
CA ARG A 5 10.46 -6.75 17.72
C ARG A 5 10.32 -8.28 17.79
N GLY A 6 10.83 -8.88 18.86
CA GLY A 6 10.90 -10.34 19.01
C GLY A 6 11.81 -11.03 17.98
N PRO A 7 11.81 -12.38 17.96
CA PRO A 7 12.58 -13.18 17.01
C PRO A 7 12.21 -12.86 15.56
N LYS A 8 13.20 -12.79 14.64
CA LYS A 8 12.98 -12.50 13.21
C LYS A 8 11.93 -13.44 12.56
N GLU A 9 11.87 -14.68 13.01
CA GLU A 9 10.93 -15.71 12.55
C GLU A 9 9.47 -15.42 12.92
N LYS A 10 9.23 -14.63 13.98
CA LYS A 10 7.90 -14.25 14.45
C LYS A 10 7.44 -12.89 13.91
N GLN A 11 8.32 -12.15 13.23
CA GLN A 11 7.95 -10.85 12.65
C GLN A 11 7.02 -11.06 11.46
N LEU A 12 5.78 -10.60 11.61
CA LEU A 12 4.70 -10.79 10.64
C LEU A 12 4.89 -10.02 9.32
N LEU A 13 5.83 -9.05 9.28
CA LEU A 13 6.04 -8.12 8.16
C LEU A 13 7.49 -7.67 8.04
N VAL A 14 8.12 -7.91 6.88
CA VAL A 14 9.46 -7.36 6.56
C VAL A 14 9.37 -6.54 5.29
N ASN A 15 8.88 -5.31 5.45
CA ASN A 15 8.79 -4.32 4.38
C ASN A 15 9.79 -3.17 4.59
N LEU A 16 9.89 -2.24 3.64
CA LEU A 16 10.78 -1.09 3.74
C LEU A 16 10.57 -0.29 5.03
N ALA A 17 9.33 -0.12 5.48
CA ALA A 17 8.99 0.72 6.63
C ALA A 17 9.24 0.02 7.99
N SER A 18 9.16 -1.30 8.06
CA SER A 18 9.26 -2.07 9.31
C SER A 18 10.62 -2.74 9.53
N THR A 19 11.45 -2.85 8.48
CA THR A 19 12.71 -3.58 8.57
C THR A 19 13.74 -2.87 9.46
N THR A 20 14.36 -3.63 10.36
CA THR A 20 15.41 -3.14 11.26
C THR A 20 16.82 -3.39 10.73
N ASP A 21 16.95 -4.28 9.74
CA ASP A 21 18.24 -4.61 9.15
C ASP A 21 18.66 -3.54 8.14
N LYS A 22 19.78 -2.86 8.43
CA LYS A 22 20.29 -1.75 7.60
C LYS A 22 20.59 -2.17 6.17
N LYS A 23 21.07 -3.40 5.94
CA LYS A 23 21.39 -3.88 4.59
C LYS A 23 20.12 -4.11 3.78
N VAL A 24 19.13 -4.78 4.38
CA VAL A 24 17.82 -5.03 3.77
C VAL A 24 17.09 -3.71 3.50
N HIS A 25 17.12 -2.78 4.46
CA HIS A 25 16.54 -1.45 4.29
C HIS A 25 17.19 -0.68 3.15
N ALA A 26 18.53 -0.64 3.10
CA ALA A 26 19.27 0.06 2.05
C ALA A 26 18.95 -0.52 0.66
N ARG A 27 18.86 -1.85 0.55
CA ARG A 27 18.45 -2.54 -0.68
C ARG A 27 17.06 -2.10 -1.14
N LYS A 28 16.04 -2.29 -0.30
CA LYS A 28 14.64 -1.93 -0.61
C LYS A 28 14.49 -0.45 -0.93
N ARG A 29 15.16 0.42 -0.17
CA ARG A 29 15.14 1.88 -0.37
C ARG A 29 15.71 2.25 -1.74
N ARG A 30 16.80 1.63 -2.19
CA ARG A 30 17.40 1.91 -3.50
C ARG A 30 16.42 1.60 -4.64
N ILE A 31 15.67 0.52 -4.55
CA ILE A 31 14.69 0.11 -5.57
C ILE A 31 13.54 1.11 -5.63
N ILE A 32 12.93 1.40 -4.48
CA ILE A 32 11.81 2.34 -4.39
C ILE A 32 12.24 3.77 -4.79
N SER A 33 13.47 4.17 -4.44
CA SER A 33 14.00 5.48 -4.86
C SER A 33 14.13 5.62 -6.38
N HIS A 34 14.39 4.52 -7.10
CA HIS A 34 14.40 4.53 -8.57
C HIS A 34 12.99 4.74 -9.13
N ALA A 35 11.99 4.08 -8.53
CA ALA A 35 10.59 4.26 -8.89
C ALA A 35 10.06 5.67 -8.58
N MET A 36 10.70 6.37 -7.64
CA MET A 36 10.40 7.75 -7.26
C MET A 36 11.40 8.77 -7.83
N SER A 37 12.16 8.39 -8.86
CA SER A 37 13.09 9.30 -9.53
C SER A 37 12.35 10.39 -10.30
N GLU A 38 13.00 11.53 -10.57
CA GLU A 38 12.39 12.63 -11.31
C GLU A 38 11.85 12.19 -12.68
N ALA A 39 12.59 11.32 -13.39
CA ALA A 39 12.15 10.76 -14.66
C ALA A 39 10.87 9.90 -14.50
N ALA A 40 10.79 9.10 -13.44
CA ALA A 40 9.60 8.31 -13.14
C ALA A 40 8.40 9.20 -12.77
N LEU A 41 8.62 10.24 -11.95
CA LEU A 41 7.57 11.21 -11.60
C LEU A 41 7.00 11.94 -12.82
N ARG A 42 7.85 12.34 -13.77
CA ARG A 42 7.41 12.91 -15.06
C ARG A 42 6.55 11.93 -15.87
N SER A 43 6.84 10.63 -15.80
CA SER A 43 6.01 9.61 -16.46
C SER A 43 4.63 9.44 -15.81
N TYR A 44 4.51 9.77 -14.52
CA TYR A 44 3.28 9.65 -13.74
C TYR A 44 2.36 10.86 -13.85
N GLU A 45 2.91 12.03 -14.21
CA GLU A 45 2.20 13.30 -14.31
C GLU A 45 0.87 13.22 -15.11
N PRO A 46 0.82 12.60 -16.32
CA PRO A 46 -0.44 12.52 -17.07
C PRO A 46 -1.53 11.71 -16.36
N VAL A 47 -1.12 10.66 -15.64
CA VAL A 47 -2.04 9.80 -14.87
C VAL A 47 -2.60 10.57 -13.67
N ILE A 48 -1.74 11.30 -12.96
CA ILE A 48 -2.12 12.11 -11.80
C ILE A 48 -3.11 13.19 -12.22
N ILE A 49 -2.82 13.94 -13.29
CA ILE A 49 -3.71 14.99 -13.81
C ILE A 49 -5.10 14.41 -14.13
N LYS A 50 -5.17 13.28 -14.83
CA LYS A 50 -6.44 12.62 -15.16
C LYS A 50 -7.25 12.25 -13.92
N LYS A 51 -6.59 11.79 -12.85
CA LYS A 51 -7.26 11.47 -11.57
C LYS A 51 -7.72 12.72 -10.83
N ILE A 52 -6.96 13.81 -10.87
CA ILE A 52 -7.36 15.11 -10.30
C ILE A 52 -8.57 15.66 -11.05
N GLU A 53 -8.61 15.58 -12.38
CA GLU A 53 -9.78 16.00 -13.16
C GLU A 53 -11.04 15.21 -12.77
N LEU A 54 -10.92 13.88 -12.59
CA LEU A 54 -12.02 13.05 -12.11
C LEU A 54 -12.48 13.44 -10.70
N PHE A 55 -11.53 13.75 -9.82
CA PHE A 55 -11.83 14.23 -8.47
C PHE A 55 -12.55 15.58 -8.48
N CYS A 56 -12.11 16.54 -9.28
CA CYS A 56 -12.78 17.84 -9.41
C CYS A 56 -14.21 17.68 -9.97
N ARG A 57 -14.41 16.82 -10.98
CA ARG A 57 -15.75 16.51 -11.50
C ARG A 57 -16.62 15.85 -10.43
N GLY A 58 -16.07 14.86 -9.72
CA GLY A 58 -16.78 14.16 -8.67
C GLY A 58 -17.12 15.04 -7.47
N ILE A 59 -16.36 16.10 -7.18
CA ILE A 59 -16.71 17.07 -6.12
C ILE A 59 -17.76 18.06 -6.61
N ALA A 60 -17.68 18.53 -7.85
CA ALA A 60 -18.60 19.51 -8.41
C ALA A 60 -20.03 18.97 -8.63
N ASP A 61 -20.18 17.66 -8.81
CA ASP A 61 -21.47 17.00 -9.02
C ASP A 61 -22.21 16.75 -7.69
N PHE A 62 -23.41 17.30 -7.51
CA PHE A 62 -24.18 17.16 -6.27
C PHE A 62 -24.80 15.77 -6.07
N GLU A 63 -24.88 14.95 -7.12
CA GLU A 63 -25.46 13.60 -7.06
C GLU A 63 -24.43 12.53 -6.68
N THR A 64 -23.13 12.87 -6.66
CA THR A 64 -22.06 11.94 -6.30
C THR A 64 -22.07 11.60 -4.80
N PHE A 65 -21.48 10.46 -4.45
CA PHE A 65 -21.51 9.90 -3.09
C PHE A 65 -21.15 10.94 -2.00
N GLY A 66 -22.08 11.20 -1.08
CA GLY A 66 -21.94 12.19 0.00
C GLY A 66 -22.95 13.33 -0.02
N GLY A 67 -23.69 13.52 -1.12
CA GLY A 67 -24.71 14.57 -1.24
C GLY A 67 -24.11 15.98 -1.25
N GLU A 68 -24.88 16.97 -0.79
CA GLU A 68 -24.50 18.40 -0.82
C GLU A 68 -23.21 18.70 -0.02
N TYR A 69 -22.98 17.98 1.09
CA TYR A 69 -21.83 18.19 1.95
C TYR A 69 -20.82 17.03 1.84
N LYS A 70 -19.67 17.32 1.24
CA LYS A 70 -18.62 16.31 1.01
C LYS A 70 -17.52 16.40 2.05
N ASN A 71 -17.22 15.27 2.69
CA ASN A 71 -16.07 15.16 3.58
C ASN A 71 -14.77 15.16 2.75
N MET A 72 -14.10 16.31 2.68
CA MET A 72 -12.90 16.49 1.87
C MET A 72 -11.76 15.56 2.27
N SER A 73 -11.58 15.23 3.56
CA SER A 73 -10.57 14.27 4.01
C SER A 73 -10.79 12.87 3.40
N ARG A 74 -12.05 12.43 3.34
CA ARG A 74 -12.41 11.15 2.73
C ARG A 74 -12.23 11.17 1.21
N TRP A 75 -12.59 12.29 0.57
CA TRP A 75 -12.41 12.50 -0.86
C TRP A 75 -10.92 12.52 -1.27
N PHE A 76 -10.06 13.20 -0.51
CA PHE A 76 -8.61 13.16 -0.73
C PHE A 76 -8.03 11.76 -0.53
N SER A 77 -8.57 10.99 0.43
CA SER A 77 -8.20 9.59 0.59
C SER A 77 -8.55 8.78 -0.67
N TYR A 78 -9.74 8.95 -1.25
CA TYR A 78 -10.12 8.28 -2.50
C TYR A 78 -9.20 8.64 -3.67
N LEU A 79 -8.92 9.95 -3.86
CA LEU A 79 -8.02 10.42 -4.90
C LEU A 79 -6.65 9.75 -4.79
N THR A 80 -6.12 9.72 -3.57
CA THR A 80 -4.76 9.22 -3.36
C THR A 80 -4.66 7.72 -3.56
N TYR A 81 -5.67 6.97 -3.13
CA TYR A 81 -5.70 5.54 -3.42
C TYR A 81 -5.85 5.24 -4.91
N ASP A 82 -6.67 6.01 -5.63
CA ASP A 82 -6.84 5.84 -7.07
C ASP A 82 -5.56 6.16 -7.84
N ILE A 83 -4.84 7.22 -7.43
CA ILE A 83 -3.52 7.56 -7.97
C ILE A 83 -2.56 6.42 -7.67
N MET A 84 -2.38 6.06 -6.39
CA MET A 84 -1.40 5.04 -6.00
C MET A 84 -1.70 3.68 -6.63
N GLY A 85 -2.96 3.24 -6.65
CA GLY A 85 -3.35 1.99 -7.33
C GLY A 85 -2.99 1.97 -8.81
N THR A 86 -3.17 3.10 -9.49
CA THR A 86 -2.79 3.23 -10.90
C THR A 86 -1.27 3.29 -11.06
N LEU A 87 -0.53 3.96 -10.18
CA LEU A 87 0.94 4.05 -10.26
C LEU A 87 1.64 2.75 -9.84
N THR A 88 1.07 2.00 -8.90
CA THR A 88 1.67 0.79 -8.34
C THR A 88 1.28 -0.43 -9.16
N PHE A 89 -0.01 -0.69 -9.39
CA PHE A 89 -0.48 -1.91 -10.04
C PHE A 89 -1.03 -1.70 -11.44
N ASN A 90 -1.04 -0.44 -11.93
CA ASN A 90 -1.72 -0.06 -13.17
C ASN A 90 -3.19 -0.51 -13.20
N GLN A 91 -3.84 -0.51 -12.03
CA GLN A 91 -5.26 -0.82 -11.86
C GLN A 91 -5.96 0.38 -11.23
N SER A 92 -7.08 0.78 -11.85
CA SER A 92 -7.95 1.79 -11.26
C SER A 92 -8.86 1.10 -10.26
N TYR A 93 -8.81 1.53 -8.99
CA TYR A 93 -9.77 1.09 -7.98
C TYR A 93 -11.13 1.78 -8.10
N ASP A 94 -11.23 2.78 -8.98
CA ASP A 94 -12.46 3.50 -9.28
C ASP A 94 -13.14 4.07 -8.02
N MET A 95 -12.37 4.38 -6.97
CA MET A 95 -12.93 4.88 -5.70
C MET A 95 -13.54 6.28 -5.85
N LEU A 96 -13.10 7.04 -6.86
CA LEU A 96 -13.66 8.35 -7.20
C LEU A 96 -15.00 8.26 -7.95
N THR A 97 -15.31 7.12 -8.57
CA THR A 97 -16.47 6.96 -9.46
C THR A 97 -17.50 5.95 -8.95
N LYS A 98 -17.09 5.01 -8.09
CA LYS A 98 -17.95 3.95 -7.53
C LYS A 98 -17.72 3.80 -6.03
N ASN A 99 -18.80 3.50 -5.31
CA ASN A 99 -18.75 3.20 -3.87
C ASN A 99 -18.27 1.76 -3.58
N ASP A 100 -18.26 0.89 -4.60
CA ASP A 100 -18.02 -0.56 -4.45
C ASP A 100 -16.67 -0.91 -3.82
N HIS A 101 -15.66 -0.04 -3.93
CA HIS A 101 -14.32 -0.25 -3.37
C HIS A 101 -14.04 0.54 -2.09
N HIS A 102 -15.02 1.29 -1.56
CA HIS A 102 -14.84 2.08 -0.34
C HIS A 102 -14.62 1.21 0.91
N PHE A 103 -14.95 -0.09 0.85
CA PHE A 103 -14.69 -1.05 1.93
C PHE A 103 -13.19 -1.19 2.26
N ILE A 104 -12.29 -0.81 1.36
CA ILE A 104 -10.84 -0.89 1.59
C ILE A 104 -10.38 0.13 2.64
N GLN A 105 -11.05 1.29 2.73
CA GLN A 105 -10.68 2.34 3.69
C GLN A 105 -10.71 1.84 5.15
N PRO A 106 -11.83 1.30 5.68
CA PRO A 106 -11.86 0.81 7.06
C PRO A 106 -10.90 -0.36 7.28
N LEU A 107 -10.64 -1.19 6.26
CA LEU A 107 -9.66 -2.27 6.37
C LEU A 107 -8.23 -1.74 6.57
N ILE A 108 -7.86 -0.67 5.85
CA ILE A 108 -6.57 0.00 6.02
C ILE A 108 -6.49 0.68 7.38
N ASP A 109 -7.55 1.34 7.84
CA ASP A 109 -7.60 1.94 9.17
C ASP A 109 -7.42 0.90 10.27
N SER A 110 -8.13 -0.23 10.20
CA SER A 110 -7.96 -1.37 11.10
C SER A 110 -6.53 -1.90 11.09
N TYR A 111 -5.91 -2.02 9.91
CA TYR A 111 -4.53 -2.47 9.76
C TYR A 111 -3.53 -1.48 10.39
N GLN A 112 -3.68 -0.19 10.13
CA GLN A 112 -2.83 0.85 10.70
C GLN A 112 -2.96 0.92 12.21
N HIS A 113 -4.19 0.88 12.74
CA HIS A 113 -4.41 0.83 14.19
C HIS A 113 -3.73 -0.38 14.83
N CYS A 114 -3.83 -1.55 14.19
CA CYS A 114 -3.11 -2.74 14.66
C CYS A 114 -1.59 -2.52 14.71
N GLN A 115 -1.00 -1.91 13.68
CA GLN A 115 0.44 -1.60 13.65
C GLN A 115 0.86 -0.63 14.76
N VAL A 116 0.05 0.38 15.06
CA VAL A 116 0.33 1.35 16.13
C VAL A 116 0.26 0.68 17.50
N ILE A 117 -0.78 -0.12 17.74
CA ILE A 117 -0.96 -0.85 19.01
C ILE A 117 0.21 -1.81 19.25
N LEU A 118 0.54 -2.64 18.27
CA LEU A 118 1.66 -3.59 18.35
C LEU A 118 3.02 -2.88 18.42
N GLY A 119 3.14 -1.71 17.81
CA GLY A 119 4.35 -0.89 17.87
C GLY A 119 4.58 -0.24 19.24
N THR A 120 3.50 0.15 19.92
CA THR A 120 3.56 0.83 21.23
C THR A 120 3.84 -0.15 22.35
N GLU A 121 3.20 -1.32 22.34
CA GLU A 121 3.40 -2.36 23.36
C GLU A 121 3.74 -3.72 22.71
N PRO A 122 5.04 -3.95 22.38
CA PRO A 122 5.46 -5.18 21.71
C PRO A 122 5.29 -6.44 22.58
N LYS A 123 5.05 -6.31 23.88
CA LYS A 123 4.79 -7.46 24.76
C LYS A 123 3.48 -8.17 24.43
N ILE A 124 2.48 -7.47 23.89
CA ILE A 124 1.19 -8.07 23.48
C ILE A 124 1.41 -9.16 22.43
N GLU A 125 2.33 -8.92 21.49
CA GLU A 125 2.74 -9.89 20.47
C GLU A 125 3.58 -11.01 21.07
N GLN A 126 4.50 -10.69 21.99
CA GLN A 126 5.38 -11.68 22.63
C GLN A 126 4.61 -12.69 23.48
N TYR A 127 3.55 -12.26 24.17
CA TYR A 127 2.69 -13.11 24.99
C TYR A 127 1.57 -13.79 24.20
N GLY A 128 1.45 -13.54 22.89
CA GLY A 128 0.43 -14.17 22.04
C GLY A 128 -1.00 -13.75 22.37
N LEU A 129 -1.20 -12.60 23.01
CA LEU A 129 -2.52 -12.10 23.43
C LEU A 129 -3.24 -11.31 22.33
N ALA A 130 -2.52 -10.93 21.26
CA ALA A 130 -3.08 -10.19 20.13
C ALA A 130 -4.34 -10.84 19.51
N PRO A 131 -4.41 -12.17 19.31
CA PRO A 131 -5.61 -12.82 18.77
C PRO A 131 -6.81 -12.83 19.71
N LEU A 132 -6.59 -12.73 21.02
CA LEU A 132 -7.69 -12.72 21.99
C LEU A 132 -8.31 -11.32 22.11
N LEU A 133 -7.46 -10.28 22.11
CA LEU A 133 -7.88 -8.88 22.29
C LEU A 133 -8.42 -8.22 21.01
N PHE A 134 -8.01 -8.70 19.84
CA PHE A 134 -8.25 -8.01 18.56
C PHE A 134 -8.82 -8.91 17.46
N LEU A 135 -9.76 -9.80 17.80
CA LEU A 135 -10.39 -10.75 16.86
C LEU A 135 -10.96 -10.08 15.60
N ASN A 136 -11.71 -8.99 15.76
CA ASN A 136 -12.33 -8.26 14.63
C ASN A 136 -11.26 -7.61 13.73
N ILE A 137 -10.27 -6.97 14.34
CA ILE A 137 -9.15 -6.34 13.62
C ILE A 137 -8.32 -7.40 12.88
N MET A 138 -8.12 -8.58 13.45
CA MET A 138 -7.42 -9.68 12.77
C MET A 138 -8.21 -10.23 11.59
N SER A 139 -9.54 -10.31 11.67
CA SER A 139 -10.39 -10.68 10.54
C SER A 139 -10.26 -9.67 9.40
N ASP A 140 -10.35 -8.38 9.72
CA ASP A 140 -10.19 -7.29 8.75
C ASP A 140 -8.78 -7.28 8.13
N ASN A 141 -7.75 -7.50 8.94
CA ASN A 141 -6.37 -7.60 8.46
C ASN A 141 -6.16 -8.79 7.52
N LYS A 142 -6.80 -9.94 7.79
CA LYS A 142 -6.78 -11.09 6.87
C LYS A 142 -7.45 -10.74 5.55
N ARG A 143 -8.60 -10.06 5.60
CA ARG A 143 -9.32 -9.62 4.40
C ARG A 143 -8.51 -8.63 3.57
N PHE A 144 -7.86 -7.67 4.23
CA PHE A 144 -6.97 -6.71 3.59
C PHE A 144 -5.76 -7.39 2.95
N ARG A 145 -5.06 -8.27 3.68
CA ARG A 145 -3.92 -9.03 3.14
C ARG A 145 -4.32 -9.87 1.93
N LYS A 146 -5.45 -10.57 2.02
CA LYS A 146 -5.97 -11.35 0.89
C LYS A 146 -6.21 -10.47 -0.34
N TYR A 147 -6.81 -9.30 -0.14
CA TYR A 147 -7.02 -8.33 -1.22
C TYR A 147 -5.68 -7.92 -1.87
N VAL A 148 -4.65 -7.62 -1.07
CA VAL A 148 -3.33 -7.26 -1.59
C VAL A 148 -2.66 -8.44 -2.30
N ASP A 149 -2.75 -9.65 -1.75
CA ASP A 149 -2.20 -10.86 -2.36
C ASP A 149 -2.86 -11.16 -3.73
N ASP A 150 -4.18 -10.97 -3.84
CA ASP A 150 -4.94 -11.14 -5.08
C ASP A 150 -4.48 -10.12 -6.15
N GLN A 151 -4.22 -8.87 -5.73
CA GLN A 151 -3.71 -7.80 -6.60
C GLN A 151 -2.30 -8.11 -7.12
N VAL A 152 -1.40 -8.52 -6.22
CA VAL A 152 -0.03 -8.93 -6.57
C VAL A 152 -0.03 -10.14 -7.51
N THR A 153 -0.87 -11.13 -7.22
CA THR A 153 -1.01 -12.34 -8.07
C THR A 153 -1.51 -11.96 -9.46
N THR A 154 -2.53 -11.11 -9.54
CA THR A 154 -3.05 -10.62 -10.82
C THR A 154 -1.97 -9.88 -11.60
N ARG A 155 -1.19 -9.03 -10.94
CA ARG A 155 -0.11 -8.27 -11.57
C ARG A 155 1.02 -9.15 -12.10
N ILE A 156 1.41 -10.19 -11.34
CA ILE A 156 2.39 -11.19 -11.78
C ILE A 156 1.89 -11.96 -13.01
N ASN A 157 0.61 -12.34 -13.02
CA ASN A 157 0.01 -13.05 -14.15
C ASN A 157 -0.06 -12.18 -15.42
N LEU A 158 -0.33 -10.88 -15.27
CA LEU A 158 -0.31 -9.93 -16.39
C LEU A 158 1.09 -9.75 -16.97
N GLU A 159 2.14 -9.73 -16.13
CA GLU A 159 3.53 -9.68 -16.58
C GLU A 159 3.89 -10.93 -17.37
N LYS A 160 3.54 -12.12 -16.86
CA LYS A 160 3.76 -13.40 -17.55
C LYS A 160 3.02 -13.48 -18.89
N ALA A 161 1.86 -12.83 -19.00
CA ALA A 161 1.09 -12.75 -20.24
C ALA A 161 1.63 -11.70 -21.24
N GLY A 162 2.73 -11.00 -20.93
CA GLY A 162 3.30 -9.96 -21.78
C GLY A 162 2.47 -8.67 -21.85
N LYS A 163 1.46 -8.52 -20.98
CA LYS A 163 0.63 -7.31 -20.84
C LYS A 163 1.07 -6.42 -19.67
N GLY A 164 2.33 -6.56 -19.25
CA GLY A 164 2.94 -5.79 -18.18
C GLY A 164 3.01 -4.31 -18.50
N SER A 165 2.53 -3.46 -17.59
CA SER A 165 2.67 -2.00 -17.71
C SER A 165 3.96 -1.52 -17.07
N ASN A 166 4.47 -0.37 -17.51
CA ASN A 166 5.61 0.29 -16.88
C ASN A 166 5.14 1.03 -15.62
N ASP A 167 4.97 0.29 -14.53
CA ASP A 167 4.55 0.77 -13.22
C ASP A 167 5.64 0.59 -12.15
N ILE A 168 5.41 1.13 -10.95
CA ILE A 168 6.34 0.98 -9.81
C ILE A 168 6.58 -0.49 -9.50
N PHE A 169 5.55 -1.33 -9.64
CA PHE A 169 5.63 -2.75 -9.30
C PHE A 169 6.45 -3.55 -10.31
N LYS A 170 6.50 -3.15 -11.58
CA LYS A 170 7.42 -3.72 -12.58
C LYS A 170 8.88 -3.56 -12.16
N LEU A 171 9.27 -2.41 -11.59
CA LEU A 171 10.61 -2.22 -11.05
C LEU A 171 10.92 -3.17 -9.88
N LEU A 172 9.91 -3.53 -9.08
CA LEU A 172 10.05 -4.52 -8.02
C LEU A 172 10.16 -5.95 -8.59
N LEU A 173 9.41 -6.27 -9.64
CA LEU A 173 9.44 -7.57 -10.31
C LEU A 173 10.74 -7.82 -11.08
N ASP A 174 11.24 -6.81 -11.80
CA ASP A 174 12.45 -6.88 -12.62
C ASP A 174 13.73 -6.78 -11.79
N TYR A 175 13.62 -6.40 -10.51
CA TYR A 175 14.78 -6.28 -9.64
C TYR A 175 15.46 -7.63 -9.43
N LYS A 176 16.76 -7.66 -9.75
CA LYS A 176 17.68 -8.73 -9.38
C LYS A 176 18.81 -8.14 -8.55
N ASP A 177 19.13 -8.80 -7.43
CA ASP A 177 20.25 -8.40 -6.61
C ASP A 177 21.56 -8.52 -7.40
N LYS A 178 22.41 -7.49 -7.32
CA LYS A 178 23.69 -7.47 -8.04
C LYS A 178 24.72 -8.42 -7.43
N GLU A 179 24.60 -8.74 -6.15
CA GLU A 179 25.55 -9.59 -5.41
C GLU A 179 25.11 -11.06 -5.42
N THR A 180 23.81 -11.33 -5.21
CA THR A 180 23.30 -12.70 -5.14
C THR A 180 22.57 -13.17 -6.40
N GLY A 181 22.16 -12.25 -7.28
CA GLY A 181 21.32 -12.57 -8.44
C GLY A 181 19.85 -12.88 -8.10
N ASP A 182 19.48 -12.84 -6.82
CA ASP A 182 18.15 -13.21 -6.35
C ASP A 182 17.09 -12.16 -6.71
N SER A 183 15.92 -12.62 -7.12
CA SER A 183 14.71 -11.81 -7.28
C SER A 183 13.92 -11.72 -5.97
N MET A 184 13.09 -10.70 -5.83
CA MET A 184 12.18 -10.62 -4.68
C MET A 184 11.14 -11.76 -4.70
N GLY A 185 10.98 -12.43 -3.58
CA GLY A 185 9.95 -13.48 -3.42
C GLY A 185 8.55 -12.88 -3.29
N PHE A 186 7.51 -13.70 -3.52
CA PHE A 186 6.11 -13.27 -3.44
C PHE A 186 5.76 -12.58 -2.12
N LYS A 187 6.18 -13.16 -0.99
CA LYS A 187 5.94 -12.58 0.34
C LYS A 187 6.57 -11.19 0.48
N GLU A 188 7.78 -11.01 -0.05
CA GLU A 188 8.47 -9.72 -0.01
C GLU A 188 7.74 -8.69 -0.88
N LEU A 189 7.29 -9.08 -2.08
CA LEU A 189 6.52 -8.22 -2.98
C LEU A 189 5.16 -7.83 -2.39
N SER A 190 4.45 -8.76 -1.73
CA SER A 190 3.18 -8.49 -1.05
C SER A 190 3.36 -7.55 0.15
N ASP A 191 4.40 -7.76 0.95
CA ASP A 191 4.70 -6.88 2.08
C ASP A 191 5.06 -5.45 1.62
N GLU A 192 5.76 -5.26 0.48
CA GLU A 192 6.00 -3.93 -0.11
C GLU A 192 4.73 -3.32 -0.72
N ALA A 193 3.89 -4.12 -1.38
CA ALA A 193 2.60 -3.70 -1.92
C ALA A 193 1.71 -3.06 -0.83
N VAL A 194 1.67 -3.68 0.37
CA VAL A 194 0.96 -3.13 1.52
C VAL A 194 1.48 -1.73 1.89
N VAL A 195 2.80 -1.54 1.93
CA VAL A 195 3.39 -0.23 2.27
C VAL A 195 3.05 0.81 1.21
N LEU A 196 3.15 0.47 -0.08
CA LEU A 196 2.85 1.40 -1.17
C LEU A 196 1.38 1.86 -1.15
N ILE A 197 0.44 0.96 -0.85
CA ILE A 197 -0.99 1.30 -0.72
C ILE A 197 -1.23 2.23 0.47
N ILE A 198 -0.62 1.93 1.63
CA ILE A 198 -0.84 2.69 2.86
C ILE A 198 -0.12 4.05 2.82
N ALA A 199 1.09 4.10 2.27
CA ALA A 199 1.91 5.31 2.20
C ALA A 199 1.20 6.43 1.45
N GLY A 200 0.46 6.09 0.38
CA GLY A 200 -0.39 7.04 -0.34
C GLY A 200 -1.32 7.80 0.59
N LYS A 201 -2.17 7.07 1.33
CA LYS A 201 -3.20 7.67 2.20
C LYS A 201 -2.63 8.70 3.17
N LEU A 202 -1.53 8.35 3.85
CA LEU A 202 -0.99 9.14 4.96
C LEU A 202 -0.40 10.48 4.48
N SER A 203 0.35 10.44 3.39
CA SER A 203 1.03 11.64 2.86
C SER A 203 0.05 12.69 2.35
N ALA A 204 -1.08 12.28 1.78
CA ALA A 204 -2.05 13.21 1.23
C ALA A 204 -3.02 13.77 2.28
N CYS A 205 -3.40 12.99 3.29
CA CYS A 205 -4.35 13.44 4.30
C CYS A 205 -3.70 14.29 5.42
N GLY A 206 -2.39 14.12 5.68
CA GLY A 206 -1.69 14.83 6.75
C GLY A 206 -1.14 16.21 6.39
N VAL A 207 -1.37 16.68 5.16
CA VAL A 207 -0.90 18.01 4.66
C VAL A 207 -2.01 19.07 4.78
N VAL A 208 -3.16 18.72 5.36
CA VAL A 208 -4.29 19.63 5.62
C VAL A 208 -4.42 19.89 7.12
#